data_AF-A0A3M1IHV4-F1
#
_entry.id   AF-A0A3M1IHV4-F1
#
_cell.length_a   1.000
_cell.length_b   1.000
_cell.length_c   1.000
_cell.angle_alpha   90.00
_cell.angle_beta   90.00
_cell.angle_gamma   90.00
#
_symmetry.space_group_name_H-M   'P 1'
#
loop_
_entity.id
_entity.type
_entity.pdbx_description
1 polymer ?
#
loop_
_entity_poly.entity_id
_entity_poly.type
_entity_poly.pdbx_seq_one_letter_code
_entity_poly.pdbx_strand_id
1 'polypeptide(L)'
;MAALAACAAYTRWLNPEVRLYRHAFDVKQAWARRLDARSGHKTIVFGGSSTSFAVDPQRILERHGVPVANLGLHAGMGARFLTAAAAALARPGDLLLMAMEPGLLTDPEPGSDLAAQMGFALDHFDWVHASNVTGERIHWVEDLVSLRPGAYHFFTLLAKLALGRPL
;
A
#
# COMPACT_ATOMS: atom_id res chain seq x y z
N MET A 1 -16.73 -6.07 -20.02
CA MET A 1 -16.59 -4.62 -19.80
C MET A 1 -17.38 -4.12 -18.60
N ALA A 2 -18.71 -4.31 -18.52
CA ALA A 2 -19.52 -3.84 -17.38
C ALA A 2 -19.04 -4.34 -15.99
N ALA A 3 -18.68 -5.62 -15.88
CA ALA A 3 -18.17 -6.20 -14.62
C ALA A 3 -16.84 -5.57 -14.16
N LEU A 4 -15.94 -5.26 -15.08
CA LEU A 4 -14.66 -4.60 -14.76
C LEU A 4 -14.88 -3.16 -14.29
N ALA A 5 -15.77 -2.42 -14.96
CA ALA A 5 -16.15 -1.08 -14.55
C ALA A 5 -16.79 -1.08 -13.15
N ALA A 6 -17.63 -2.08 -12.84
CA ALA A 6 -18.21 -2.25 -11.51
C ALA A 6 -17.15 -2.58 -10.44
N CYS A 7 -16.14 -3.40 -10.76
CA CYS A 7 -15.05 -3.72 -9.83
C CYS A 7 -14.14 -2.51 -9.59
N ALA A 8 -13.81 -1.76 -10.63
CA ALA A 8 -13.09 -0.49 -10.50
C ALA A 8 -13.88 0.50 -9.63
N ALA A 9 -15.18 0.67 -9.91
CA ALA A 9 -16.06 1.52 -9.13
C ALA A 9 -16.11 1.09 -7.65
N TYR A 10 -16.26 -0.22 -7.39
CA TYR A 10 -16.23 -0.74 -6.04
C TYR A 10 -14.89 -0.47 -5.37
N THR A 11 -13.76 -0.80 -5.99
CA THR A 11 -12.43 -0.63 -5.41
C THR A 11 -12.15 0.82 -5.06
N ARG A 12 -12.59 1.76 -5.91
CA ARG A 12 -12.39 3.19 -5.68
C ARG A 12 -13.32 3.78 -4.61
N TRP A 13 -14.58 3.33 -4.53
CA TRP A 13 -15.61 4.02 -3.75
C TRP A 13 -16.26 3.21 -2.63
N LEU A 14 -16.28 1.89 -2.73
CA LEU A 14 -17.05 1.02 -1.83
C LEU A 14 -16.18 0.07 -1.01
N ASN A 15 -14.98 -0.30 -1.49
CA ASN A 15 -14.09 -1.24 -0.79
C ASN A 15 -13.67 -0.67 0.58
N PRO A 16 -14.13 -1.26 1.70
CA PRO A 16 -13.86 -0.70 3.02
C PRO A 16 -12.39 -0.78 3.41
N GLU A 17 -11.67 -1.82 2.98
CA GLU A 17 -10.24 -2.00 3.25
C GLU A 17 -9.41 -0.95 2.52
N VAL A 18 -9.66 -0.75 1.24
CA VAL A 18 -8.98 0.28 0.43
C VAL A 18 -9.30 1.68 0.97
N ARG A 19 -10.55 1.94 1.36
CA ARG A 19 -10.94 3.22 1.96
C ARG A 19 -10.22 3.48 3.29
N LEU A 20 -10.11 2.46 4.14
CA LEU A 20 -9.40 2.54 5.40
C LEU A 20 -7.94 2.92 5.16
N TYR A 21 -7.24 2.18 4.30
CA TYR A 21 -5.82 2.43 4.05
C TYR A 21 -5.55 3.70 3.25
N ARG A 22 -6.45 4.09 2.34
CA ARG A 22 -6.39 5.40 1.68
C ARG A 22 -6.50 6.52 2.70
N HIS A 23 -7.50 6.46 3.59
CA HIS A 23 -7.67 7.48 4.62
C HIS A 23 -6.46 7.52 5.56
N ALA A 24 -5.94 6.37 5.98
CA ALA A 24 -4.72 6.30 6.79
C ALA A 24 -3.53 6.93 6.06
N PHE A 25 -3.35 6.64 4.77
CA PHE A 25 -2.30 7.23 3.95
C PHE A 25 -2.44 8.75 3.83
N ASP A 26 -3.66 9.26 3.58
CA ASP A 26 -3.94 10.70 3.49
C ASP A 26 -3.57 11.43 4.80
N VAL A 27 -3.94 10.85 5.96
CA VAL A 27 -3.59 11.41 7.27
C VAL A 27 -2.08 11.42 7.50
N LYS A 28 -1.39 10.31 7.17
CA LYS A 28 0.06 10.19 7.28
C LYS A 28 0.80 11.15 6.35
N GLN A 29 0.32 11.31 5.13
CA GLN A 29 0.85 12.26 4.15
C GLN A 29 0.66 13.71 4.62
N ALA A 30 -0.51 14.04 5.16
CA ALA A 30 -0.78 15.37 5.71
C ALA A 30 0.11 15.68 6.93
N TRP A 31 0.45 14.67 7.74
CA TRP A 31 1.45 14.82 8.80
C TRP A 31 2.85 15.08 8.24
N ALA A 32 3.30 14.27 7.27
CA ALA A 32 4.61 14.44 6.63
C ALA A 32 4.77 15.85 6.00
N ARG A 33 3.74 16.34 5.31
CA ARG A 33 3.73 17.71 4.73
C ARG A 33 3.77 18.82 5.80
N ARG A 34 3.17 18.59 6.97
CA ARG A 34 3.28 19.53 8.09
C ARG A 34 4.69 19.60 8.65
N LEU A 35 5.42 18.48 8.64
CA LEU A 35 6.84 18.47 9.03
C LEU A 35 7.70 19.21 8.00
N ASP A 36 7.45 19.04 6.70
CA ASP A 36 8.18 19.79 5.66
C ASP A 36 8.11 21.31 5.85
N ALA A 37 6.96 21.82 6.29
CA ALA A 37 6.76 23.25 6.51
C ALA A 37 7.46 23.77 7.78
N ARG A 38 7.78 22.88 8.74
CA ARG A 38 8.32 23.23 10.06
C ARG A 38 9.79 22.86 10.24
N SER A 39 10.29 21.92 9.43
CA SER A 39 11.57 21.26 9.58
C SER A 39 12.23 21.17 8.22
N GLY A 40 13.52 21.52 8.12
CA GLY A 40 14.26 21.45 6.86
C GLY A 40 14.49 20.01 6.34
N HIS A 41 14.29 19.00 7.20
CA HIS A 41 14.36 17.57 6.88
C HIS A 41 13.46 16.80 7.84
N LYS A 42 13.05 15.59 7.43
CA LYS A 42 12.31 14.64 8.26
C LYS A 42 12.80 13.20 8.08
N THR A 43 12.55 12.38 9.09
CA THR A 43 12.71 10.92 8.97
C THR A 43 11.36 10.30 8.62
N ILE A 44 11.28 9.53 7.55
CA ILE A 44 10.10 8.76 7.17
C ILE A 44 10.36 7.29 7.53
N VAL A 45 9.61 6.76 8.49
CA VAL A 45 9.66 5.33 8.83
C VAL A 45 8.57 4.61 8.04
N PHE A 46 8.93 3.60 7.26
CA PHE A 46 8.00 2.88 6.39
C PHE A 46 8.17 1.37 6.50
N GLY A 47 7.08 0.64 6.29
CA GLY A 47 7.01 -0.81 6.46
C GLY A 47 5.56 -1.28 6.48
N GLY A 48 5.33 -2.54 6.86
CA GLY A 48 3.99 -3.07 7.00
C GLY A 48 3.31 -2.66 8.31
N SER A 49 2.34 -3.48 8.72
CA SER A 49 1.42 -3.17 9.81
C SER A 49 2.17 -2.95 11.12
N SER A 50 3.26 -3.69 11.35
CA SER A 50 4.10 -3.54 12.55
C SER A 50 4.63 -2.10 12.70
N THR A 51 5.12 -1.51 11.61
CA THR A 51 5.55 -0.11 11.59
C THR A 51 4.38 0.85 11.81
N SER A 52 3.21 0.57 11.22
CA SER A 52 2.05 1.44 11.37
C SER A 52 1.60 1.57 12.84
N PHE A 53 1.75 0.53 13.65
CA PHE A 53 1.31 0.53 15.05
C PHE A 53 2.44 0.78 16.06
N ALA A 54 3.69 0.49 15.72
CA ALA A 54 4.82 0.64 16.65
C ALA A 54 5.38 2.06 16.73
N VAL A 55 5.26 2.85 15.66
CA VAL A 55 5.91 4.17 15.58
C VAL A 55 4.91 5.28 15.89
N ASP A 56 5.13 5.99 16.99
CA ASP A 56 4.41 7.21 17.35
C ASP A 56 5.25 8.44 16.97
N PRO A 57 4.98 9.09 15.82
CA PRO A 57 5.77 10.22 15.36
C PRO A 57 5.63 11.47 16.24
N GLN A 58 4.46 11.67 16.85
CA GLN A 58 4.22 12.85 17.69
C GLN A 58 5.03 12.74 18.98
N ARG A 59 5.01 11.57 19.62
CA ARG A 59 5.78 11.33 20.83
C ARG A 59 7.29 11.44 20.60
N ILE A 60 7.79 10.98 19.45
CA ILE A 60 9.22 11.12 19.10
C ILE A 60 9.59 12.59 18.93
N LEU A 61 8.75 13.37 18.24
CA LEU A 61 8.96 14.81 18.08
C LEU A 61 8.96 15.55 19.42
N GLU A 62 7.98 15.27 20.29
CA GLU A 62 7.85 15.94 21.59
C GLU A 62 8.99 15.60 22.55
N ARG A 63 9.46 14.35 22.57
CA ARG A 63 10.48 13.90 23.53
C ARG A 63 11.91 14.10 23.06
N HIS A 64 12.14 14.06 21.76
CA HIS A 64 13.49 14.03 21.19
C HIS A 64 13.74 15.15 20.18
N GLY A 65 12.73 15.95 19.84
CA GLY A 65 12.84 17.02 18.84
C GLY A 65 13.08 16.50 17.41
N VAL A 66 12.90 15.20 17.17
CA VAL A 66 13.17 14.58 15.87
C VAL A 66 11.89 14.60 15.03
N PRO A 67 11.89 15.26 13.85
CA PRO A 67 10.74 15.25 12.95
C PRO A 67 10.61 13.88 12.29
N VAL A 68 9.64 13.09 12.73
CA VAL A 68 9.38 11.74 12.21
C VAL A 68 7.98 11.66 11.58
N ALA A 69 7.87 11.03 10.42
CA ALA A 69 6.61 10.61 9.82
C ALA A 69 6.52 9.07 9.81
N ASN A 70 5.42 8.52 10.33
CA ASN A 70 5.11 7.10 10.22
C ASN A 70 4.30 6.85 8.95
N LEU A 71 4.93 6.22 7.96
CA LEU A 71 4.31 5.78 6.71
C LEU A 71 4.16 4.25 6.63
N GLY A 72 4.08 3.56 7.78
CA GLY A 72 3.66 2.17 7.82
C GLY A 72 2.23 2.02 7.29
N LEU A 73 2.01 1.01 6.46
CA LEU A 73 0.69 0.63 5.91
C LEU A 73 0.48 -0.88 6.10
N HIS A 74 -0.41 -1.51 5.33
CA HIS A 74 -0.61 -2.95 5.42
C HIS A 74 0.56 -3.72 4.80
N ALA A 75 1.12 -4.70 5.52
CA ALA A 75 2.20 -5.54 5.01
C ALA A 75 1.82 -6.27 3.71
N GLY A 76 0.54 -6.64 3.58
CA GLY A 76 0.01 -7.30 2.38
C GLY A 76 0.12 -6.46 1.11
N MET A 77 0.47 -5.17 1.16
CA MET A 77 0.76 -4.33 -0.03
C MET A 77 2.13 -4.64 -0.66
N GLY A 78 2.99 -5.41 -0.02
CA GLY A 78 4.30 -5.77 -0.56
C GLY A 78 5.36 -4.67 -0.39
N ALA A 79 6.62 -5.08 -0.42
CA ALA A 79 7.76 -4.20 -0.22
C ALA A 79 7.85 -3.12 -1.30
N ARG A 80 7.50 -3.46 -2.54
CA ARG A 80 7.59 -2.54 -3.69
C ARG A 80 6.67 -1.33 -3.52
N PHE A 81 5.38 -1.57 -3.27
CA PHE A 81 4.40 -0.51 -3.07
C PHE A 81 4.76 0.36 -1.85
N LEU A 82 5.11 -0.28 -0.72
CA LEU A 82 5.47 0.43 0.51
C LEU A 82 6.69 1.34 0.32
N THR A 83 7.69 0.87 -0.44
CA THR A 83 8.89 1.64 -0.77
C THR A 83 8.56 2.81 -1.71
N ALA A 84 7.79 2.56 -2.77
CA ALA A 84 7.41 3.59 -3.73
C ALA A 84 6.58 4.70 -3.06
N ALA A 85 5.62 4.33 -2.21
CA ALA A 85 4.82 5.26 -1.42
C ALA A 85 5.68 6.14 -0.49
N ALA A 86 6.71 5.56 0.14
CA ALA A 86 7.65 6.30 0.99
C ALA A 86 8.56 7.24 0.18
N ALA A 87 9.11 6.74 -0.92
CA ALA A 87 9.95 7.51 -1.82
C ALA A 87 9.21 8.72 -2.41
N ALA A 88 7.92 8.58 -2.74
CA ALA A 88 7.10 9.66 -3.26
C ALA A 88 6.88 10.82 -2.27
N LEU A 89 7.09 10.60 -0.97
CA LEU A 89 6.99 11.63 0.08
C LEU A 89 8.33 12.18 0.56
N ALA A 90 9.43 11.55 0.13
CA ALA A 90 10.77 11.95 0.49
C ALA A 90 11.23 13.18 -0.32
N ARG A 91 12.05 14.02 0.31
CA ARG A 91 12.71 15.16 -0.31
C ARG A 91 14.21 15.04 -0.11
N PRO A 92 15.04 15.72 -0.93
CA PRO A 92 16.48 15.76 -0.69
C PRO A 92 16.79 16.21 0.74
N GLY A 93 17.58 15.42 1.47
CA GLY A 93 17.90 15.66 2.88
C GLY A 93 17.04 14.88 3.88
N ASP A 94 15.93 14.28 3.46
CA ASP A 94 15.15 13.38 4.30
C ASP A 94 15.85 12.04 4.54
N LEU A 95 15.56 11.42 5.68
CA LEU A 95 16.01 10.07 6.00
C LEU A 95 14.86 9.07 5.78
N LEU A 96 15.06 8.08 4.94
CA LEU A 96 14.15 6.93 4.82
C LEU A 96 14.62 5.81 5.75
N LEU A 97 13.80 5.46 6.75
CA LEU A 97 14.04 4.33 7.65
C LEU A 97 13.11 3.17 7.27
N MET A 98 13.69 2.14 6.66
CA MET A 98 12.97 0.93 6.31
C MET A 98 12.80 0.03 7.54
N ALA A 99 11.56 -0.25 7.91
CA ALA A 99 11.16 -1.11 9.02
C ALA A 99 10.15 -2.16 8.52
N MET A 100 10.54 -2.91 7.50
CA MET A 100 9.72 -3.97 6.93
C MET A 100 9.80 -5.26 7.75
N GLU A 101 8.70 -6.01 7.75
CA GLU A 101 8.68 -7.39 8.22
C GLU A 101 9.67 -8.23 7.38
N PRO A 102 10.49 -9.12 7.99
CA PRO A 102 11.49 -9.89 7.25
C PRO A 102 10.95 -10.65 6.04
N GLY A 103 9.75 -11.23 6.15
CA GLY A 103 9.10 -11.95 5.05
C GLY A 103 8.86 -11.10 3.80
N LEU A 104 8.66 -9.78 3.95
CA LEU A 104 8.53 -8.88 2.79
C LEU A 104 9.84 -8.69 2.01
N LEU A 105 10.98 -9.02 2.62
CA LEU A 105 12.30 -8.89 2.00
C LEU A 105 12.85 -10.22 1.51
N THR A 106 12.44 -11.33 2.11
CA THR A 106 13.01 -12.66 1.84
C THR A 106 12.13 -13.53 0.96
N ASP A 107 10.82 -13.35 1.03
CA ASP A 107 9.89 -14.23 0.33
C ASP A 107 9.71 -13.75 -1.12
N PRO A 108 9.48 -14.65 -2.09
CA PRO A 108 9.09 -14.25 -3.42
C PRO A 108 7.85 -13.36 -3.32
N GLU A 109 7.92 -12.12 -3.80
CA GLU A 109 6.83 -11.15 -3.69
C GLU A 109 5.67 -11.63 -4.58
N PRO A 110 4.58 -12.21 -4.06
CA PRO A 110 3.43 -12.49 -4.89
C PRO A 110 2.81 -11.14 -5.30
N GLY A 111 2.24 -11.07 -6.50
CA GLY A 111 1.43 -9.92 -6.89
C GLY A 111 0.40 -9.62 -5.80
N SER A 112 0.46 -8.41 -5.22
CA SER A 112 -0.44 -8.03 -4.14
C SER A 112 -1.71 -7.41 -4.72
N ASP A 113 -2.83 -8.13 -4.60
CA ASP A 113 -4.15 -7.60 -4.97
C ASP A 113 -4.45 -6.30 -4.22
N LEU A 114 -4.03 -6.20 -2.96
CA LEU A 114 -4.21 -5.00 -2.17
C LEU A 114 -3.35 -3.84 -2.69
N ALA A 115 -2.11 -4.10 -3.14
CA ALA A 115 -1.25 -3.10 -3.76
C ALA A 115 -1.85 -2.60 -5.07
N ALA A 116 -2.36 -3.49 -5.93
CA ALA A 116 -3.03 -3.12 -7.17
C ALA A 116 -4.27 -2.26 -6.90
N GLN A 117 -5.10 -2.65 -5.94
CA GLN A 117 -6.29 -1.89 -5.53
C GLN A 117 -5.95 -0.52 -4.95
N MET A 118 -4.92 -0.45 -4.10
CA MET A 118 -4.44 0.81 -3.52
C MET A 118 -3.80 1.71 -4.58
N GLY A 119 -2.95 1.16 -5.45
CA GLY A 119 -2.37 1.86 -6.59
C GLY A 119 -3.45 2.46 -7.48
N PHE A 120 -4.51 1.71 -7.78
CA PHE A 120 -5.67 2.25 -8.51
C PHE A 120 -6.39 3.35 -7.75
N ALA A 121 -6.66 3.15 -6.45
CA ALA A 121 -7.42 4.10 -5.65
C ALA A 121 -6.67 5.43 -5.44
N LEU A 122 -5.33 5.38 -5.43
CA LEU A 122 -4.44 6.53 -5.30
C LEU A 122 -3.99 7.13 -6.64
N ASP A 123 -4.42 6.58 -7.77
CA ASP A 123 -3.95 6.96 -9.11
C ASP A 123 -2.42 6.80 -9.29
N HIS A 124 -1.85 5.78 -8.62
CA HIS A 124 -0.42 5.42 -8.57
C HIS A 124 -0.18 3.94 -8.89
N PHE A 125 -0.66 3.48 -10.04
CA PHE A 125 -0.41 2.11 -10.52
C PHE A 125 1.08 1.82 -10.73
N ASP A 126 1.85 2.84 -11.06
CA ASP A 126 3.28 2.74 -11.22
C ASP A 126 3.97 2.25 -9.94
N TRP A 127 3.41 2.46 -8.75
CA TRP A 127 3.99 1.96 -7.49
C TRP A 127 3.92 0.44 -7.34
N VAL A 128 3.03 -0.19 -8.11
CA VAL A 128 2.87 -1.66 -8.15
C VAL A 128 3.79 -2.26 -9.21
N HIS A 129 4.02 -1.54 -10.31
CA HIS A 129 4.74 -2.02 -11.49
C HIS A 129 6.08 -1.35 -11.77
N ALA A 130 6.57 -0.47 -10.89
CA ALA A 130 7.80 0.30 -11.12
C ALA A 130 8.95 -0.63 -11.53
N SER A 131 9.21 -0.64 -12.83
CA SER A 131 9.98 -1.63 -13.59
C SER A 131 11.48 -1.33 -13.61
N ASN A 132 11.96 -0.43 -12.75
CA ASN A 132 13.23 0.25 -12.98
C ASN A 132 14.46 -0.59 -12.61
N VAL A 133 14.28 -1.81 -12.08
CA VAL A 133 15.39 -2.70 -11.70
C VAL A 133 15.33 -4.06 -12.42
N THR A 134 14.16 -4.55 -12.83
CA THR A 134 14.00 -5.94 -13.35
C THR A 134 13.36 -6.08 -14.73
N GLY A 135 12.89 -4.99 -15.35
CA GLY A 135 12.35 -5.06 -16.73
C GLY A 135 11.07 -5.90 -16.89
N GLU A 136 10.34 -6.16 -15.81
CA GLU A 136 9.06 -6.88 -15.87
C GLU A 136 8.02 -6.04 -16.63
N ARG A 137 7.29 -6.70 -17.55
CA ARG A 137 6.23 -6.08 -18.35
C ARG A 137 5.03 -5.78 -17.46
N ILE A 138 4.32 -4.70 -17.77
CA ILE A 138 3.05 -4.38 -17.12
C ILE A 138 1.99 -5.40 -17.58
N HIS A 139 1.47 -6.20 -16.66
CA HIS A 139 0.44 -7.21 -16.90
C HIS A 139 -0.97 -6.63 -16.69
N TRP A 140 -1.34 -5.63 -17.50
CA TRP A 140 -2.61 -4.88 -17.38
C TRP A 140 -3.87 -5.74 -17.18
N VAL A 141 -3.89 -6.96 -17.74
CA VAL A 141 -5.03 -7.88 -17.58
C VAL A 141 -5.09 -8.49 -16.18
N GLU A 142 -3.94 -8.85 -15.61
CA GLU A 142 -3.82 -9.37 -14.25
C GLU A 142 -4.17 -8.28 -13.23
N ASP A 143 -3.69 -7.06 -13.44
CA ASP A 143 -3.98 -5.91 -12.58
C ASP A 143 -5.47 -5.57 -12.54
N LEU A 144 -6.15 -5.63 -13.70
CA LEU A 144 -7.60 -5.48 -13.80
C LEU A 144 -8.37 -6.60 -13.09
N VAL A 145 -7.79 -7.80 -12.99
CA VAL A 145 -8.37 -8.91 -12.22
C VAL A 145 -8.14 -8.70 -10.72
N SER A 146 -7.00 -8.14 -10.32
CA SER A 146 -6.69 -7.77 -8.93
C SER A 146 -7.58 -6.65 -8.37
N LEU A 147 -8.18 -5.82 -9.24
CA LEU A 147 -9.23 -4.87 -8.84
C LEU A 147 -10.54 -5.53 -8.39
N ARG A 148 -10.67 -6.86 -8.50
CA ARG A 148 -11.87 -7.58 -8.10
C ARG A 148 -11.74 -8.02 -6.63
N PRO A 149 -12.49 -7.41 -5.71
CA PRO A 149 -12.46 -7.78 -4.30
C PRO A 149 -13.05 -9.18 -4.15
N GLY A 150 -12.26 -10.09 -3.59
CA GLY A 150 -12.71 -11.46 -3.37
C GLY A 150 -13.13 -12.17 -4.65
N ALA A 151 -12.61 -11.84 -5.83
CA ALA A 151 -12.83 -12.68 -7.02
C ALA A 151 -12.35 -14.12 -6.75
N TYR A 152 -11.22 -14.26 -6.07
CA TYR A 152 -10.77 -15.55 -5.56
C TYR A 152 -11.86 -16.23 -4.71
N HIS A 153 -12.43 -15.52 -3.73
CA HIS A 153 -13.48 -16.06 -2.87
C HIS A 153 -14.79 -16.34 -3.62
N PHE A 154 -15.20 -15.50 -4.57
CA PHE A 154 -16.38 -15.67 -5.42
C PHE A 154 -16.23 -16.87 -6.36
N PHE A 155 -15.09 -17.00 -7.05
CA PHE A 155 -14.80 -18.16 -7.89
C PHE A 155 -14.59 -19.43 -7.07
N THR A 156 -14.02 -19.33 -5.88
CA THR A 156 -13.90 -20.44 -4.94
C THR A 156 -15.28 -20.87 -4.43
N LEU A 157 -16.18 -19.93 -4.12
CA LEU A 157 -17.57 -20.22 -3.77
C LEU A 157 -18.32 -20.88 -4.93
N LEU A 158 -18.20 -20.34 -6.14
CA LEU A 158 -18.78 -20.91 -7.35
C LEU A 158 -18.26 -22.31 -7.65
N ALA A 159 -16.94 -22.53 -7.53
CA ALA A 159 -16.32 -23.83 -7.72
C ALA A 159 -16.75 -24.83 -6.64
N LYS A 160 -16.83 -24.40 -5.37
CA LYS A 160 -17.37 -25.23 -4.28
C LYS A 160 -18.83 -25.62 -4.52
N LEU A 161 -19.67 -24.68 -4.97
CA LEU A 161 -21.05 -24.94 -5.38
C LEU A 161 -21.15 -25.91 -6.56
N ALA A 162 -20.34 -25.72 -7.62
CA ALA A 162 -20.32 -26.59 -8.79
C ALA A 162 -19.80 -28.00 -8.50
N LEU A 163 -18.89 -28.14 -7.52
CA LEU A 163 -18.29 -29.41 -7.10
C LEU A 163 -19.02 -30.07 -5.91
N GLY A 164 -20.13 -29.49 -5.42
CA GLY A 164 -20.88 -30.00 -4.28
C GLY A 164 -20.08 -30.06 -2.97
N ARG A 165 -19.07 -29.19 -2.81
CA ARG A 165 -18.24 -29.13 -1.60
C ARG A 165 -18.87 -28.18 -0.57
N PRO A 166 -18.73 -28.48 0.73
CA PRO A 166 -19.23 -27.60 1.79
C PRO A 166 -18.52 -26.24 1.75
N LEU A 167 -19.29 -25.20 2.10
CA LEU A 167 -18.86 -23.80 2.16
C LEU A 167 -17.79 -23.59 3.23
#